data_AF-A0A7Y4TM34-F1
#
_entry.id   AF-A0A7Y4TM34-F1
#
_cell.length_a   1.000
_cell.length_b   1.000
_cell.length_c   1.000
_cell.angle_alpha   90.00
_cell.angle_beta   90.00
_cell.angle_gamma   90.00
#
_symmetry.space_group_name_H-M   'P 1'
#
loop_
_entity.id
_entity.type
_entity.pdbx_description
1 polymer ?
#
loop_
_entity_poly.entity_id
_entity_poly.type
_entity_poly.pdbx_seq_one_letter_code
_entity_poly.pdbx_strand_id
1 'polypeptide(L)'
;MEEALEPKVEAQPIAKPAANSKQSWAEFFESEDATRYVYLVFAFLAIAMVMTFLQTRTAAICCGDWDGYYHIKWSSLLWENFSHGKWLPTFEWLPLTVLNPQHYNDHHFLFHLLQIPFLWFFEPVMAAKVATVVFATLAIFSVYWLIHHYKIQYPLIWLAAIFTCANMFYYRMNMAKAPPLTIIITIAGIYLLFERKYKWLLPLMFAFVWTYSLFPLLFIAAVIWAIIIAWNERKFEWEPLAYTFGG
;
A
#
# COMPACT_ATOMS: atom_id res chain seq x y z
N MET A 1 33.97 -70.61 14.50
CA MET A 1 32.67 -69.98 14.21
C MET A 1 32.17 -69.47 15.53
N GLU A 2 32.39 -68.20 15.82
CA GLU A 2 31.90 -67.58 17.05
C GLU A 2 31.33 -66.23 16.62
N GLU A 3 30.01 -66.26 16.43
CA GLU A 3 29.20 -65.14 15.96
C GLU A 3 28.93 -64.25 17.18
N ALA A 4 29.57 -63.09 17.22
CA ALA A 4 29.36 -62.09 18.25
C ALA A 4 27.95 -61.48 18.07
N LEU A 5 27.04 -61.78 18.99
CA LEU A 5 25.72 -61.17 19.09
C LEU A 5 25.85 -59.68 19.45
N GLU A 6 25.54 -58.80 18.51
CA GLU A 6 25.38 -57.37 18.77
C GLU A 6 24.12 -57.11 19.62
N PRO A 7 24.18 -56.22 20.62
CA PRO A 7 23.01 -55.88 21.43
C PRO A 7 22.04 -54.99 20.64
N LYS A 8 20.77 -55.41 20.58
CA LYS A 8 19.66 -54.61 20.04
C LYS A 8 19.51 -53.32 20.85
N VAL A 9 19.77 -52.18 20.20
CA VAL A 9 19.44 -50.85 20.73
C VAL A 9 17.92 -50.66 20.60
N GLU A 10 17.19 -50.75 21.71
CA GLU A 10 15.78 -50.38 21.75
C GLU A 10 15.64 -48.87 21.53
N ALA A 11 14.94 -48.49 20.46
CA ALA A 11 14.62 -47.11 20.16
C ALA A 11 13.71 -46.54 21.26
N GLN A 12 14.20 -45.54 21.98
CA GLN A 12 13.38 -44.80 22.94
C GLN A 12 12.23 -44.08 22.21
N PRO A 13 11.01 -44.05 22.79
CA PRO A 13 9.90 -43.33 22.17
C PRO A 13 10.23 -41.84 22.12
N ILE A 14 10.17 -41.26 20.91
CA ILE A 14 10.27 -39.82 20.70
C ILE A 14 9.12 -39.16 21.46
N ALA A 15 9.44 -38.46 22.54
CA ALA A 15 8.47 -37.70 23.31
C ALA A 15 7.77 -36.68 22.39
N LYS A 16 6.44 -36.73 22.35
CA LYS A 16 5.64 -35.73 21.62
C LYS A 16 5.95 -34.33 22.18
N PRO A 17 6.16 -33.31 21.31
CA PRO A 17 6.36 -31.95 21.79
C PRO A 17 5.14 -31.52 22.62
N ALA A 18 5.43 -31.00 23.82
CA ALA A 18 4.41 -30.55 24.76
C ALA A 18 3.53 -29.46 24.12
N ALA A 19 2.22 -29.57 24.36
CA ALA A 19 1.24 -28.63 23.83
C ALA A 19 1.49 -27.21 24.37
N ASN A 20 1.63 -26.27 23.43
CA ASN A 20 1.55 -24.82 23.54
C ASN A 20 1.06 -24.27 24.91
N SER A 21 1.99 -23.86 25.78
CA SER A 21 1.66 -22.99 26.91
C SER A 21 1.29 -21.62 26.34
N LYS A 22 0.05 -21.17 26.57
CA LYS A 22 -0.37 -19.81 26.21
C LYS A 22 0.53 -18.83 26.94
N GLN A 23 1.38 -18.13 26.20
CA GLN A 23 2.28 -17.11 26.71
C GLN A 23 1.49 -16.07 27.53
N SER A 24 1.99 -15.72 28.71
CA SER A 24 1.36 -14.68 29.54
C SER A 24 1.55 -13.31 28.89
N TRP A 25 0.61 -12.38 29.09
CA TRP A 25 0.74 -11.00 28.59
C TRP A 25 2.02 -10.33 29.09
N ALA A 26 2.47 -10.63 30.30
CA ALA A 26 3.73 -10.11 30.86
C ALA A 26 4.95 -10.60 30.07
N GLU A 27 4.99 -11.88 29.70
CA GLU A 27 6.06 -12.47 28.90
C GLU A 27 6.06 -11.95 27.46
N PHE A 28 4.88 -11.64 26.92
CA PHE A 28 4.78 -10.99 25.61
C PHE A 28 5.39 -9.58 25.64
N PHE A 29 5.09 -8.76 26.66
CA PHE A 29 5.64 -7.39 26.75
C PHE A 29 7.16 -7.34 26.91
N GLU A 30 7.77 -8.40 27.46
CA GLU A 30 9.23 -8.55 27.55
C GLU A 30 9.89 -9.11 26.27
N SER A 31 9.08 -9.52 25.28
CA SER A 31 9.58 -10.11 24.05
C SER A 31 10.10 -9.09 23.04
N GLU A 32 11.03 -9.54 22.18
CA GLU A 32 11.47 -8.75 21.03
C GLU A 32 10.30 -8.38 20.09
N ASP A 33 9.30 -9.26 19.96
CA ASP A 33 8.14 -9.01 19.12
C ASP A 33 7.30 -7.83 19.65
N ALA A 34 7.08 -7.72 20.97
CA ALA A 34 6.42 -6.55 21.56
C ALA A 34 7.19 -5.25 21.30
N THR A 35 8.51 -5.29 21.43
CA THR A 35 9.37 -4.15 21.09
C THR A 35 9.21 -3.73 19.62
N ARG A 36 9.14 -4.70 18.69
CA ARG A 36 8.91 -4.42 17.27
C ARG A 36 7.52 -3.83 17.00
N TYR A 37 6.49 -4.24 17.73
CA TYR A 37 5.15 -3.64 17.63
C TYR A 37 5.15 -2.20 18.15
N VAL A 38 5.86 -1.92 19.25
CA VAL A 38 6.05 -0.54 19.73
C VAL A 38 6.70 0.31 18.65
N TYR A 39 7.74 -0.18 17.98
CA TYR A 39 8.36 0.53 16.86
C TYR A 39 7.43 0.70 15.66
N LEU A 40 6.53 -0.24 15.40
CA LEU A 40 5.54 -0.14 14.34
C LEU A 40 4.53 0.99 14.62
N VAL A 41 3.97 1.01 15.83
CA VAL A 41 3.03 2.08 16.25
C VAL A 41 3.74 3.42 16.30
N PHE A 42 4.96 3.47 16.85
CA PHE A 42 5.78 4.68 16.87
C PHE A 42 6.02 5.21 15.45
N ALA A 43 6.41 4.35 14.51
CA ALA A 43 6.62 4.75 13.12
C ALA A 43 5.36 5.32 12.49
N PHE A 44 4.21 4.66 12.66
CA PHE A 44 2.93 5.17 12.15
C PHE A 44 2.62 6.58 12.66
N LEU A 45 2.73 6.80 13.97
CA LEU A 45 2.47 8.10 14.60
C LEU A 45 3.49 9.16 14.17
N ALA A 46 4.77 8.80 14.08
CA ALA A 46 5.82 9.71 13.64
C ALA A 46 5.63 10.13 12.17
N ILE A 47 5.30 9.19 11.27
CA ILE A 47 4.99 9.48 9.88
C ILE A 47 3.77 10.40 9.81
N ALA A 48 2.68 10.07 10.50
CA ALA A 48 1.45 10.88 10.51
C ALA A 48 1.72 12.31 11.00
N MET A 49 2.54 12.45 12.05
CA MET A 49 2.95 13.74 12.58
C MET A 49 3.73 14.55 11.54
N VAL A 50 4.72 13.95 10.87
CA VAL A 50 5.52 14.62 9.82
C VAL A 50 4.62 15.06 8.66
N MET A 51 3.75 14.16 8.16
CA MET A 51 2.87 14.48 7.04
C MET A 51 1.86 15.58 7.39
N THR A 52 1.27 15.54 8.60
CA THR A 52 0.37 16.59 9.08
C THR A 52 1.10 17.92 9.21
N PHE A 53 2.31 17.90 9.78
CA PHE A 53 3.14 19.08 9.95
C PHE A 53 3.44 19.76 8.61
N LEU A 54 3.82 18.97 7.59
CA LEU A 54 4.11 19.49 6.26
C LEU A 54 2.84 20.06 5.60
N GLN A 55 1.74 19.31 5.62
CA GLN A 55 0.50 19.74 4.94
C GLN A 55 -0.15 20.97 5.57
N THR A 56 0.07 21.21 6.87
CA THR A 56 -0.50 22.35 7.60
C THR A 56 0.33 23.63 7.54
N ARG A 57 1.48 23.63 6.84
CA ARG A 57 2.33 24.83 6.73
C ARG A 57 1.73 25.96 5.91
N THR A 58 0.75 25.66 5.07
CA THR A 58 0.05 26.66 4.24
C THR A 58 -1.45 26.59 4.51
N ALA A 59 -2.15 27.70 4.28
CA ALA A 59 -3.61 27.69 4.25
C ALA A 59 -4.11 26.85 3.05
N ALA A 60 -3.49 27.05 1.89
CA ALA A 60 -3.68 26.26 0.67
C ALA A 60 -3.32 24.78 0.84
N ILE A 61 -3.72 23.94 -0.12
CA ILE A 61 -3.09 22.63 -0.36
C ILE A 61 -1.58 22.87 -0.49
N CYS A 62 -0.76 22.10 0.23
CA CYS A 62 0.68 22.36 0.31
C CYS A 62 1.34 22.39 -1.06
N CYS A 63 2.54 22.95 -1.09
CA CYS A 63 3.56 22.50 -2.03
C CYS A 63 3.27 22.94 -3.49
N GLY A 64 2.50 24.03 -3.65
CA GLY A 64 2.15 24.57 -4.97
C GLY A 64 1.32 23.61 -5.81
N ASP A 65 0.54 22.73 -5.16
CA ASP A 65 -0.28 21.75 -5.84
C ASP A 65 -1.59 22.37 -6.36
N TRP A 66 -1.59 22.74 -7.64
CA TRP A 66 -2.77 23.27 -8.32
C TRP A 66 -3.75 22.17 -8.73
N ASP A 67 -3.25 21.02 -9.18
CA ASP A 67 -4.10 19.92 -9.63
C ASP A 67 -4.88 19.29 -8.47
N GLY A 68 -4.34 19.36 -7.25
CA GLY A 68 -5.05 18.94 -6.04
C GLY A 68 -6.42 19.61 -5.87
N TYR A 69 -6.56 20.87 -6.29
CA TYR A 69 -7.84 21.58 -6.30
C TYR A 69 -8.81 21.02 -7.34
N TYR A 70 -8.29 20.66 -8.53
CA TYR A 70 -9.09 19.99 -9.55
C TYR A 70 -9.61 18.64 -9.03
N HIS A 71 -8.74 17.80 -8.48
CA HIS A 71 -9.11 16.47 -8.03
C HIS A 71 -10.20 16.51 -6.95
N ILE A 72 -10.02 17.35 -5.92
CA ILE A 72 -11.02 17.42 -4.86
C ILE A 72 -12.32 18.07 -5.31
N LYS A 73 -12.26 19.05 -6.24
CA LYS A 73 -13.47 19.64 -6.82
C LYS A 73 -14.22 18.62 -7.67
N TRP A 74 -13.51 17.81 -8.43
CA TRP A 74 -14.09 16.74 -9.23
C TRP A 74 -14.75 15.68 -8.35
N SER A 75 -14.10 15.24 -7.26
CA SER A 75 -14.72 14.38 -6.25
C SER A 75 -15.98 14.97 -5.64
N SER A 76 -16.00 16.29 -5.39
CA SER A 76 -17.20 16.99 -4.91
C SER A 76 -18.34 16.97 -5.93
N LEU A 77 -18.06 17.17 -7.21
CA LEU A 77 -19.06 17.09 -8.28
C LEU A 77 -19.57 15.66 -8.48
N LEU A 78 -18.69 14.66 -8.42
CA LEU A 78 -19.07 13.24 -8.46
C LEU A 78 -20.02 12.92 -7.30
N TRP A 79 -19.67 13.34 -6.09
CA TRP A 79 -20.53 13.14 -4.93
C TRP A 79 -21.88 13.85 -5.05
N GLU A 80 -21.90 15.11 -5.50
CA GLU A 80 -23.13 15.87 -5.72
C GLU A 80 -24.05 15.18 -6.74
N ASN A 81 -23.49 14.67 -7.83
CA ASN A 81 -24.29 13.96 -8.83
C ASN A 81 -24.83 12.62 -8.29
N PHE A 82 -23.97 11.79 -7.71
CA PHE A 82 -24.38 10.47 -7.21
C PHE A 82 -25.40 10.58 -6.07
N SER A 83 -25.24 11.55 -5.17
CA SER A 83 -26.18 11.78 -4.06
C SER A 83 -27.56 12.26 -4.53
N HIS A 84 -27.65 12.89 -5.72
CA HIS A 84 -28.92 13.25 -6.36
C HIS A 84 -29.41 12.22 -7.40
N GLY A 85 -28.81 11.02 -7.47
CA GLY A 85 -29.18 9.98 -8.43
C GLY A 85 -28.85 10.32 -9.88
N LYS A 86 -27.94 11.27 -10.12
CA LYS A 86 -27.45 11.66 -11.45
C LYS A 86 -26.24 10.80 -11.85
N TRP A 87 -25.98 10.76 -13.17
CA TRP A 87 -24.81 10.10 -13.74
C TRP A 87 -23.52 10.92 -13.55
N LEU A 88 -22.41 10.47 -14.14
CA LEU A 88 -21.12 11.17 -14.12
C LEU A 88 -21.26 12.64 -14.60
N PRO A 89 -20.62 13.61 -13.91
CA PRO A 89 -20.57 14.99 -14.38
C PRO A 89 -19.90 15.10 -15.76
N THR A 90 -20.29 16.09 -16.55
CA THR A 90 -19.74 16.37 -17.89
C THR A 90 -19.13 17.77 -17.95
N PHE A 91 -18.07 17.94 -18.75
CA PHE A 91 -17.44 19.25 -18.97
C PHE A 91 -18.04 19.96 -20.19
N GLU A 92 -19.31 20.37 -20.11
CA GLU A 92 -20.02 21.02 -21.21
C GLU A 92 -19.33 22.30 -21.74
N TRP A 93 -18.54 22.95 -20.88
CA TRP A 93 -17.89 24.23 -21.16
C TRP A 93 -16.50 24.09 -21.76
N LEU A 94 -15.98 22.86 -21.92
CA LEU A 94 -14.64 22.60 -22.46
C LEU A 94 -14.65 21.70 -23.72
N PRO A 95 -15.55 21.94 -24.70
CA PRO A 95 -15.78 21.03 -25.81
C PRO A 95 -14.58 20.89 -26.77
N LEU A 96 -13.67 21.86 -26.79
CA LEU A 96 -12.48 21.86 -27.65
C LEU A 96 -11.22 21.36 -26.94
N THR A 97 -11.36 20.70 -25.78
CA THR A 97 -10.23 20.21 -24.98
C THR A 97 -10.25 18.69 -24.85
N VAL A 98 -9.21 18.14 -24.23
CA VAL A 98 -9.16 16.73 -23.80
C VAL A 98 -10.25 16.37 -22.78
N LEU A 99 -10.88 17.39 -22.18
CA LEU A 99 -11.98 17.22 -21.23
C LEU A 99 -13.36 17.22 -21.90
N ASN A 100 -13.46 17.27 -23.24
CA ASN A 100 -14.77 17.36 -23.90
C ASN A 100 -15.75 16.26 -23.43
N PRO A 101 -17.07 16.55 -23.38
CA PRO A 101 -18.05 15.59 -22.86
C PRO A 101 -18.09 14.25 -23.59
N GLN A 102 -17.73 14.20 -24.86
CA GLN A 102 -17.84 13.00 -25.70
C GLN A 102 -16.68 12.02 -25.51
N HIS A 103 -15.52 12.50 -25.09
CA HIS A 103 -14.28 11.71 -25.05
C HIS A 103 -13.56 11.76 -23.70
N TYR A 104 -14.06 12.53 -22.73
CA TYR A 104 -13.47 12.57 -21.40
C TYR A 104 -13.48 11.18 -20.76
N ASN A 105 -12.32 10.78 -20.24
CA ASN A 105 -12.16 9.59 -19.43
C ASN A 105 -11.40 9.95 -18.15
N ASP A 106 -12.03 9.65 -17.02
CA ASP A 106 -11.43 9.85 -15.71
C ASP A 106 -10.47 8.71 -15.37
N HIS A 107 -9.23 8.83 -15.82
CA HIS A 107 -8.17 7.88 -15.52
C HIS A 107 -7.74 7.85 -14.03
N HIS A 108 -8.30 8.73 -13.20
CA HIS A 108 -8.12 8.76 -11.74
C HIS A 108 -9.43 8.47 -11.00
N PHE A 109 -10.41 7.83 -11.64
CA PHE A 109 -11.75 7.70 -11.12
C PHE A 109 -11.81 7.11 -9.70
N LEU A 110 -11.14 5.99 -9.43
CA LEU A 110 -11.13 5.40 -8.09
C LEU A 110 -10.41 6.30 -7.08
N PHE A 111 -9.37 7.03 -7.49
CA PHE A 111 -8.76 8.04 -6.62
C PHE A 111 -9.76 9.13 -6.23
N HIS A 112 -10.56 9.63 -7.17
CA HIS A 112 -11.60 10.62 -6.87
C HIS A 112 -12.68 10.05 -5.95
N LEU A 113 -13.10 8.80 -6.14
CA LEU A 113 -14.05 8.13 -5.24
C LEU A 113 -13.49 8.00 -3.82
N LEU A 114 -12.22 7.64 -3.67
CA LEU A 114 -11.56 7.51 -2.37
C LEU A 114 -11.43 8.84 -1.62
N GLN A 115 -11.52 9.98 -2.32
CA GLN A 115 -11.55 11.30 -1.69
C GLN A 115 -12.95 11.71 -1.17
N ILE A 116 -14.03 11.13 -1.69
CA ILE A 116 -15.41 11.48 -1.31
C ILE A 116 -15.69 11.37 0.20
N PRO A 117 -15.26 10.31 0.92
CA PRO A 117 -15.52 10.21 2.36
C PRO A 117 -15.00 11.40 3.18
N PHE A 118 -13.93 12.06 2.72
CA PHE A 118 -13.39 13.25 3.40
C PHE A 118 -14.26 14.49 3.22
N LEU A 119 -14.98 14.58 2.08
CA LEU A 119 -15.91 15.67 1.79
C LEU A 119 -17.20 15.62 2.65
N TRP A 120 -17.48 14.50 3.31
CA TRP A 120 -18.62 14.40 4.23
C TRP A 120 -18.39 15.20 5.53
N PHE A 121 -17.13 15.45 5.88
CA PHE A 121 -16.74 16.09 7.14
C PHE A 121 -16.05 17.43 6.97
N PHE A 122 -15.52 17.72 5.78
CA PHE A 122 -14.66 18.87 5.53
C PHE A 122 -15.00 19.59 4.23
N GLU A 123 -14.82 20.91 4.24
CA GLU A 123 -14.80 21.73 3.02
C GLU A 123 -13.67 21.28 2.07
N PRO A 124 -13.80 21.49 0.74
CA PRO A 124 -12.92 20.88 -0.26
C PRO A 124 -11.41 21.02 0.02
N VAL A 125 -10.93 22.21 0.38
CA VAL A 125 -9.49 22.41 0.64
C VAL A 125 -9.02 21.59 1.84
N MET A 126 -9.81 21.56 2.92
CA MET A 126 -9.48 20.79 4.11
C MET A 126 -9.60 19.28 3.84
N ALA A 127 -10.64 18.86 3.11
CA ALA A 127 -10.82 17.47 2.69
C ALA A 127 -9.61 16.96 1.89
N ALA A 128 -9.12 17.75 0.92
CA ALA A 128 -7.92 17.43 0.15
C ALA A 128 -6.69 17.28 1.05
N LYS A 129 -6.50 18.18 2.02
CA LYS A 129 -5.35 18.15 2.94
C LYS A 129 -5.40 16.91 3.84
N VAL A 130 -6.55 16.61 4.44
CA VAL A 130 -6.72 15.44 5.30
C VAL A 130 -6.54 14.14 4.49
N ALA A 131 -7.15 14.04 3.30
CA ALA A 131 -6.98 12.89 2.41
C ALA A 131 -5.50 12.69 2.03
N THR A 132 -4.79 13.76 1.71
CA THR A 132 -3.35 13.73 1.40
C THR A 132 -2.55 13.16 2.56
N VAL A 133 -2.76 13.67 3.78
CA VAL A 133 -2.07 13.19 4.98
C VAL A 133 -2.35 11.71 5.22
N VAL A 134 -3.60 11.27 5.08
CA VAL A 134 -3.97 9.87 5.24
C VAL A 134 -3.28 8.99 4.20
N PHE A 135 -3.42 9.30 2.91
CA PHE A 135 -2.85 8.48 1.84
C PHE A 135 -1.33 8.44 1.89
N ALA A 136 -0.67 9.57 2.16
CA ALA A 136 0.78 9.64 2.29
C ALA A 136 1.29 8.90 3.53
N THR A 137 0.59 9.01 4.66
CA THR A 137 0.94 8.27 5.87
C THR A 137 0.87 6.78 5.60
N LEU A 138 -0.23 6.31 5.00
CA LEU A 138 -0.41 4.89 4.66
C LEU A 138 0.62 4.43 3.62
N ALA A 139 0.98 5.26 2.64
CA ALA A 139 2.00 4.94 1.66
C ALA A 139 3.37 4.71 2.31
N ILE A 140 3.86 5.68 3.08
CA ILE A 140 5.16 5.58 3.75
C ILE A 140 5.14 4.46 4.79
N PHE A 141 4.04 4.34 5.54
CA PHE A 141 3.86 3.27 6.52
C PHE A 141 3.83 1.90 5.86
N SER A 142 3.25 1.73 4.68
CA SER A 142 3.22 0.43 3.98
C SER A 142 4.64 -0.07 3.64
N VAL A 143 5.54 0.84 3.25
CA VAL A 143 6.95 0.52 3.01
C VAL A 143 7.61 0.07 4.31
N TYR A 144 7.42 0.84 5.40
CA TYR A 144 7.97 0.48 6.70
C TYR A 144 7.37 -0.83 7.26
N TRP A 145 6.09 -1.09 6.97
CA TRP A 145 5.40 -2.31 7.36
C TRP A 145 6.05 -3.54 6.71
N LEU A 146 6.53 -3.49 5.46
CA LEU A 146 7.30 -4.60 4.87
C LEU A 146 8.58 -4.89 5.67
N ILE A 147 9.30 -3.83 6.08
CA ILE A 147 10.53 -3.94 6.89
C ILE A 147 10.21 -4.60 8.24
N HIS A 148 9.09 -4.20 8.85
CA HIS A 148 8.60 -4.83 10.06
C HIS A 148 8.22 -6.30 9.84
N HIS A 149 7.43 -6.59 8.80
CA HIS A 149 6.84 -7.90 8.49
C HIS A 149 7.91 -8.96 8.19
N TYR A 150 8.89 -8.64 7.34
CA TYR A 150 10.00 -9.55 7.01
C TYR A 150 11.11 -9.57 8.06
N LYS A 151 10.84 -9.06 9.27
CA LYS A 151 11.77 -9.05 10.40
C LYS A 151 13.16 -8.48 10.07
N ILE A 152 13.22 -7.48 9.19
CA ILE A 152 14.47 -6.82 8.83
C ILE A 152 15.09 -6.18 10.08
N GLN A 153 16.41 -6.30 10.20
CA GLN A 153 17.18 -5.75 11.33
C GLN A 153 17.23 -4.22 11.29
N TYR A 154 17.41 -3.62 12.46
CA TYR A 154 17.54 -2.17 12.65
C TYR A 154 16.34 -1.33 12.13
N PRO A 155 15.10 -1.62 12.54
CA PRO A 155 13.89 -0.95 12.04
C PRO A 155 13.96 0.58 12.20
N LEU A 156 14.49 1.09 13.32
CA LEU A 156 14.61 2.54 13.53
C LEU A 156 15.61 3.22 12.59
N ILE A 157 16.67 2.53 12.16
CA ILE A 157 17.62 3.07 11.17
C ILE A 157 16.92 3.20 9.82
N TRP A 158 16.12 2.20 9.43
CA TRP A 158 15.33 2.27 8.20
C TRP A 158 14.25 3.34 8.26
N LEU A 159 13.60 3.53 9.42
CA LEU A 159 12.67 4.65 9.62
C LEU A 159 13.37 6.00 9.44
N ALA A 160 14.56 6.16 10.03
CA ALA A 160 15.36 7.37 9.87
C ALA A 160 15.77 7.58 8.40
N ALA A 161 16.13 6.52 7.68
CA ALA A 161 16.46 6.58 6.25
C ALA A 161 15.26 7.00 5.39
N ILE A 162 14.05 6.55 5.74
CA ILE A 162 12.81 7.00 5.09
C ILE A 162 12.59 8.50 5.36
N PHE A 163 12.78 8.95 6.61
CA PHE A 163 12.65 10.36 7.00
C PHE A 163 13.67 11.29 6.36
N THR A 164 14.86 10.77 6.02
CA THR A 164 15.91 11.52 5.33
C THR A 164 15.91 11.27 3.82
N CYS A 165 14.86 10.65 3.29
CA CYS A 165 14.71 10.47 1.84
C CYS A 165 14.58 11.82 1.12
N ALA A 166 14.78 11.81 -0.20
CA ALA A 166 14.88 13.03 -1.00
C ALA A 166 13.67 13.97 -0.82
N ASN A 167 13.92 15.28 -0.79
CA ASN A 167 12.86 16.30 -0.69
C ASN A 167 11.75 16.09 -1.75
N MET A 168 12.13 15.71 -2.97
CA MET A 168 11.19 15.41 -4.06
C MET A 168 10.18 14.31 -3.73
N PHE A 169 10.55 13.34 -2.89
CA PHE A 169 9.63 12.29 -2.42
C PHE A 169 8.56 12.90 -1.51
N TYR A 170 8.98 13.63 -0.47
CA TYR A 170 8.06 14.30 0.45
C TYR A 170 7.18 15.34 -0.24
N TYR A 171 7.73 16.06 -1.21
CA TYR A 171 6.99 16.97 -2.05
C TYR A 171 5.83 16.25 -2.78
N ARG A 172 6.12 15.11 -3.43
CA ARG A 172 5.10 14.30 -4.13
C ARG A 172 4.09 13.67 -3.17
N MET A 173 4.52 13.27 -1.98
CA MET A 173 3.63 12.70 -0.96
C MET A 173 2.69 13.74 -0.34
N ASN A 174 3.05 15.02 -0.34
CA ASN A 174 2.19 16.11 0.16
C ASN A 174 1.30 16.75 -0.93
N MET A 175 1.30 16.21 -2.14
CA MET A 175 0.31 16.59 -3.16
C MET A 175 -0.99 15.82 -2.97
N ALA A 176 -2.13 16.49 -3.18
CA ALA A 176 -3.46 15.88 -3.17
C ALA A 176 -3.72 15.14 -4.50
N LYS A 177 -2.86 14.14 -4.78
CA LYS A 177 -2.81 13.37 -6.02
C LYS A 177 -2.75 11.86 -5.73
N ALA A 178 -2.90 11.05 -6.76
CA ALA A 178 -2.87 9.59 -6.69
C ALA A 178 -1.52 8.88 -6.36
N PRO A 179 -0.31 9.48 -6.51
CA PRO A 179 0.96 8.76 -6.27
C PRO A 179 1.11 8.06 -4.91
N PRO A 180 0.64 8.58 -3.77
CA PRO A 180 0.66 7.82 -2.51
C PRO A 180 -0.10 6.49 -2.59
N LEU A 181 -1.29 6.47 -3.21
CA LEU A 181 -2.07 5.24 -3.39
C LEU A 181 -1.34 4.23 -4.29
N THR A 182 -0.58 4.72 -5.28
CA THR A 182 0.27 3.88 -6.15
C THR A 182 1.28 3.09 -5.32
N ILE A 183 1.90 3.74 -4.32
CA ILE A 183 2.85 3.07 -3.42
C ILE A 183 2.12 2.00 -2.60
N ILE A 184 0.99 2.33 -1.99
CA ILE A 184 0.20 1.38 -1.18
C ILE A 184 -0.15 0.13 -2.00
N ILE A 185 -0.69 0.33 -3.20
CA ILE A 185 -1.10 -0.75 -4.10
C ILE A 185 0.11 -1.56 -4.56
N THR A 186 1.22 -0.91 -4.92
CA THR A 186 2.44 -1.60 -5.35
C THR A 186 3.03 -2.44 -4.23
N ILE A 187 3.07 -1.92 -3.01
CA ILE A 187 3.57 -2.63 -1.82
C ILE A 187 2.67 -3.83 -1.48
N ALA A 188 1.34 -3.65 -1.54
CA ALA A 188 0.41 -4.77 -1.40
C ALA A 188 0.63 -5.84 -2.48
N GLY A 189 0.88 -5.42 -3.73
CA GLY A 189 1.17 -6.31 -4.84
C GLY A 189 2.46 -7.11 -4.65
N ILE A 190 3.54 -6.45 -4.22
CA ILE A 190 4.82 -7.11 -3.89
C ILE A 190 4.62 -8.13 -2.77
N TYR A 191 3.89 -7.77 -1.71
CA TYR A 191 3.55 -8.69 -0.63
C TYR A 191 2.79 -9.93 -1.16
N LEU A 192 1.78 -9.73 -2.01
CA LEU A 192 1.03 -10.85 -2.60
C LEU A 192 1.89 -11.73 -3.51
N LEU A 193 2.84 -11.15 -4.25
CA LEU A 193 3.80 -11.90 -5.07
C LEU A 193 4.69 -12.77 -4.19
N PHE A 194 5.29 -12.21 -3.13
CA PHE A 194 6.17 -12.93 -2.21
C PHE A 194 5.44 -14.05 -1.47
N GLU A 195 4.19 -13.82 -1.07
CA GLU A 195 3.33 -14.82 -0.42
C GLU A 195 2.69 -15.81 -1.40
N ARG A 196 2.95 -15.67 -2.70
CA ARG A 196 2.33 -16.43 -3.80
C ARG A 196 0.80 -16.43 -3.80
N LYS A 197 0.19 -15.36 -3.30
CA LYS A 197 -1.26 -15.18 -3.23
C LYS A 197 -1.80 -14.55 -4.51
N TYR A 198 -1.49 -15.15 -5.66
CA TYR A 198 -1.66 -14.52 -6.98
C TYR A 198 -3.11 -14.15 -7.33
N LYS A 199 -4.10 -14.90 -6.84
CA LYS A 199 -5.54 -14.61 -7.07
C LYS A 199 -5.94 -13.21 -6.62
N TRP A 200 -5.30 -12.68 -5.58
CA TRP A 200 -5.57 -11.34 -5.06
C TRP A 200 -4.94 -10.23 -5.89
N LEU A 201 -4.02 -10.55 -6.82
CA LEU A 201 -3.50 -9.57 -7.78
C LEU A 201 -4.60 -9.10 -8.74
N LEU A 202 -5.62 -9.92 -9.02
CA LEU A 202 -6.72 -9.56 -9.91
C LEU A 202 -7.53 -8.35 -9.39
N PRO A 203 -8.18 -8.39 -8.21
CA PRO A 203 -8.89 -7.22 -7.68
C PRO A 203 -7.95 -6.05 -7.39
N LEU A 204 -6.69 -6.33 -7.03
CA LEU A 204 -5.70 -5.27 -6.77
C LEU A 204 -5.31 -4.53 -8.05
N MET A 205 -5.07 -5.26 -9.15
CA MET A 205 -4.74 -4.69 -10.45
C MET A 205 -5.92 -3.91 -11.02
N PHE A 206 -7.13 -4.46 -10.90
CA PHE A 206 -8.36 -3.73 -11.22
C PHE A 206 -8.39 -2.40 -10.47
N ALA A 207 -8.26 -2.42 -9.14
CA ALA A 207 -8.20 -1.17 -8.36
C ALA A 207 -7.07 -0.23 -8.82
N PHE A 208 -5.91 -0.76 -9.21
CA PHE A 208 -4.78 0.06 -9.65
C PHE A 208 -5.08 0.81 -10.95
N VAL A 209 -5.62 0.13 -11.96
CA VAL A 209 -5.98 0.73 -13.26
C VAL A 209 -6.93 1.91 -13.07
N TRP A 210 -7.94 1.77 -12.20
CA TRP A 210 -8.89 2.84 -11.90
C TRP A 210 -8.34 3.93 -10.97
N THR A 211 -7.20 3.68 -10.30
CA THR A 211 -6.59 4.66 -9.38
C THR A 211 -5.61 5.57 -10.11
N TYR A 212 -4.72 5.01 -10.95
CA TYR A 212 -3.64 5.78 -11.56
C TYR A 212 -2.99 5.11 -12.77
N SER A 213 -2.52 5.93 -13.73
CA SER A 213 -1.87 5.50 -14.96
C SER A 213 -0.54 4.76 -14.79
N LEU A 214 0.06 4.75 -13.60
CA LEU A 214 1.27 3.97 -13.30
C LEU A 214 0.97 2.50 -12.94
N PHE A 215 -0.25 2.02 -13.17
CA PHE A 215 -0.61 0.61 -13.02
C PHE A 215 0.32 -0.40 -13.71
N PRO A 216 1.00 -0.11 -14.86
CA PRO A 216 1.92 -1.07 -15.47
C PRO A 216 3.08 -1.46 -14.56
N LEU A 217 3.36 -0.67 -13.52
CA LEU A 217 4.39 -0.97 -12.52
C LEU A 217 4.18 -2.32 -11.83
N LEU A 218 2.92 -2.66 -11.48
CA LEU A 218 2.63 -3.94 -10.83
C LEU A 218 2.79 -5.12 -11.80
N PHE A 219 2.42 -4.94 -13.07
CA PHE A 219 2.68 -5.93 -14.11
C PHE A 219 4.18 -6.18 -14.30
N ILE A 220 4.99 -5.11 -14.37
CA ILE A 220 6.45 -5.23 -14.45
C ILE A 220 7.01 -5.96 -13.23
N ALA A 221 6.52 -5.67 -12.02
CA ALA A 221 6.91 -6.39 -10.81
C ALA A 221 6.56 -7.89 -10.89
N ALA A 222 5.39 -8.25 -11.44
CA ALA A 222 4.99 -9.63 -11.66
C ALA A 222 5.88 -10.34 -12.71
N VAL A 223 6.31 -9.64 -13.76
CA VAL A 223 7.28 -10.16 -14.74
C VAL A 223 8.63 -10.45 -14.09
N ILE A 224 9.17 -9.50 -13.31
CA ILE A 224 10.43 -9.70 -12.57
C ILE A 224 10.30 -10.89 -11.62
N TRP A 225 9.19 -10.99 -10.89
CA TRP A 225 8.92 -12.10 -10.00
C TRP A 225 8.89 -13.46 -10.73
N ALA A 226 8.16 -13.55 -11.85
CA ALA A 226 8.09 -14.77 -12.64
C ALA A 226 9.46 -15.19 -13.21
N ILE A 227 10.30 -14.22 -13.61
CA ILE A 227 11.68 -14.48 -14.05
C ILE A 227 12.52 -15.04 -12.89
N ILE A 228 12.42 -14.45 -11.70
CA ILE A 228 13.16 -14.91 -10.50
C ILE A 228 12.76 -16.35 -10.15
N ILE A 229 11.47 -16.67 -10.15
CA ILE A 229 10.96 -18.02 -9.88
C ILE A 229 11.45 -19.00 -10.96
N ALA A 230 11.34 -18.63 -12.24
CA ALA A 230 11.82 -19.47 -13.34
C ALA A 230 13.31 -19.75 -13.25
N TRP A 231 14.12 -18.78 -12.83
CA TRP A 231 15.55 -18.94 -12.66
C TRP A 231 15.91 -19.81 -11.44
N ASN A 232 15.33 -19.52 -10.28
CA ASN A 232 15.68 -20.16 -9.01
C ASN A 232 15.06 -21.55 -8.85
N GLU A 233 13.80 -21.71 -9.25
CA GLU A 233 13.04 -22.97 -9.07
C GLU A 233 12.98 -23.82 -10.33
N ARG A 234 13.54 -23.32 -11.46
CA ARG A 234 13.48 -24.00 -12.77
C ARG A 234 12.05 -24.32 -13.21
N LYS A 235 11.08 -23.57 -12.71
CA LYS A 235 9.65 -23.73 -12.98
C LYS A 235 9.06 -22.39 -13.39
N PHE A 236 8.34 -22.36 -14.50
CA PHE A 236 7.63 -21.17 -14.93
C PHE A 236 6.26 -21.08 -14.26
N GLU A 237 6.03 -20.00 -13.51
CA GLU A 237 4.73 -19.68 -12.91
C GLU A 237 4.07 -18.54 -13.70
N TRP A 238 3.01 -18.87 -14.44
CA TRP A 238 2.29 -17.92 -15.30
C TRP A 238 1.20 -17.13 -14.55
N GLU A 239 0.72 -17.65 -13.42
CA GLU A 239 -0.37 -17.07 -12.62
C GLU A 239 -0.13 -15.58 -12.25
N PRO A 240 1.06 -15.14 -11.80
CA PRO A 240 1.32 -13.72 -11.50
C PRO A 240 1.05 -12.80 -12.70
N LEU A 241 1.39 -13.27 -13.91
CA LEU A 241 1.20 -12.52 -15.14
C LEU A 241 -0.27 -12.47 -15.51
N ALA A 242 -0.96 -13.61 -15.50
CA ALA A 242 -2.38 -13.65 -15.86
C ALA A 242 -3.25 -12.80 -14.92
N TYR A 243 -3.02 -12.86 -13.61
CA TYR A 243 -3.82 -12.08 -12.67
C TYR A 243 -3.53 -10.57 -12.71
N THR A 244 -2.39 -10.14 -13.26
CA THR A 244 -2.10 -8.72 -13.51
C THR A 244 -2.65 -8.19 -14.83
N PHE A 245 -3.39 -9.00 -15.60
CA PHE A 245 -4.21 -8.54 -16.74
C PHE A 245 -5.67 -8.26 -16.38
N GLY A 246 -6.06 -8.41 -15.10
CA GLY A 246 -7.45 -8.23 -14.65
C GLY A 246 -7.99 -6.81 -14.57
N GLY A 247 -7.24 -5.83 -15.07
CA GLY A 247 -7.57 -4.41 -15.03
C GLY A 247 -7.80 -3.84 -16.42
#